data_AF-L0DU92-F1
#
_entry.id   AF-L0DU92-F1
#
_cell.length_a   1.000
_cell.length_b   1.000
_cell.length_c   1.000
_cell.angle_alpha   90.00
_cell.angle_beta   90.00
_cell.angle_gamma   90.00
#
_symmetry.space_group_name_H-M   'P 1'
#
loop_
_entity.id
_entity.type
_entity.pdbx_description
1 polymer ?
#
loop_
_entity_poly.entity_id
_entity_poly.type
_entity_poly.pdbx_seq_one_letter_code
_entity_poly.pdbx_strand_id
1 'polypeptide(L)'
;MVSNPATSPPTMLRTMAYEGLHEGPRLIVLGAVHGNETCGPRAILRLAGELERVERQLLRGTLTLVPVANPLAYQRGERMGERNLNRNFRVTTDPQDFEDRVANRLAPLLARHDVLLDLHSFHTPGEPFVMLGPQDNASGLEPFRQAAAEEALVRRLGPRRVVEGWLDTYARGVARRMRNPNASLRAQMLSTDPSYGIGTTEYMRGHGGYGVTLECGQHDDPEAPEVGYRAILAALAHLEMLDLPPPPPRADLEILRLVEVIDRDHPDDRFARPWQSFDRVCAGEAIGVRADGEVVRSPADAFIVFPNPRALPGNEWFYRAEVSDRPVDGVKSRDLPS
;
A
#
# COMPACT_ATOMS: atom_id res chain seq x y z
N MET A 1 -15.69 5.82 -34.32
CA MET A 1 -15.22 6.33 -33.01
C MET A 1 -16.39 7.01 -32.34
N VAL A 2 -17.04 6.33 -31.40
CA VAL A 2 -18.09 6.95 -30.58
C VAL A 2 -17.34 7.78 -29.54
N SER A 3 -17.40 9.12 -29.67
CA SER A 3 -16.90 10.02 -28.63
C SER A 3 -17.71 9.75 -27.37
N ASN A 4 -17.07 9.15 -26.37
CA ASN A 4 -17.66 8.97 -25.05
C ASN A 4 -18.01 10.38 -24.52
N PRO A 5 -19.27 10.68 -24.16
CA PRO A 5 -19.60 11.98 -23.60
C PRO A 5 -18.71 12.20 -22.37
N ALA A 6 -18.04 13.36 -22.31
CA ALA A 6 -17.15 13.71 -21.21
C ALA A 6 -17.94 13.58 -19.90
N THR A 7 -17.70 12.51 -19.16
CA THR A 7 -18.32 12.31 -17.87
C THR A 7 -17.73 13.34 -16.93
N SER A 8 -18.58 14.18 -16.34
CA SER A 8 -18.13 15.20 -15.39
C SER A 8 -17.30 14.56 -14.28
N PRO A 9 -16.27 15.26 -13.77
CA PRO A 9 -15.48 14.73 -12.66
C PRO A 9 -16.36 14.51 -11.43
N PRO A 10 -16.06 13.50 -10.59
CA PRO A 10 -16.82 13.25 -9.37
C PRO A 10 -16.79 14.45 -8.43
N THR A 11 -17.85 14.66 -7.68
CA THR A 11 -17.96 15.78 -6.73
C THR A 11 -18.08 15.33 -5.28
N MET A 12 -18.07 14.01 -5.03
CA MET A 12 -18.28 13.44 -3.70
C MET A 12 -17.37 12.24 -3.42
N LEU A 13 -17.09 12.03 -2.14
CA LEU A 13 -16.52 10.80 -1.58
C LEU A 13 -17.64 10.05 -0.86
N ARG A 14 -17.86 8.77 -1.20
CA ARG A 14 -18.86 7.93 -0.50
C ARG A 14 -18.22 7.28 0.72
N THR A 15 -18.83 7.50 1.88
CA THR A 15 -18.47 6.85 3.15
C THR A 15 -19.69 6.17 3.74
N MET A 16 -19.54 4.96 4.28
CA MET A 16 -20.59 4.24 5.01
C MET A 16 -20.09 4.03 6.44
N ALA A 17 -20.84 4.48 7.44
CA ALA A 17 -20.45 4.38 8.84
C ALA A 17 -21.46 3.51 9.60
N TYR A 18 -20.94 2.59 10.40
CA TYR A 18 -21.70 1.71 11.27
C TYR A 18 -21.19 1.90 12.70
N GLU A 19 -22.11 2.13 13.64
CA GLU A 19 -21.81 2.41 15.03
C GLU A 19 -22.33 1.26 15.90
N GLY A 20 -21.43 0.60 16.63
CA GLY A 20 -21.79 -0.37 17.66
C GLY A 20 -22.31 0.34 18.90
N LEU A 21 -23.26 -0.27 19.60
CA LEU A 21 -23.82 0.33 20.82
C LEU A 21 -22.90 0.21 22.05
N HIS A 22 -21.83 -0.56 21.93
CA HIS A 22 -20.79 -0.70 22.94
C HIS A 22 -19.49 -0.01 22.50
N GLU A 23 -18.75 0.55 23.45
CA GLU A 23 -17.45 1.16 23.17
C GLU A 23 -16.46 0.14 22.60
N GLY A 24 -15.67 0.57 21.63
CA GLY A 24 -14.70 -0.27 20.94
C GLY A 24 -13.81 0.52 19.99
N PRO A 25 -12.90 -0.16 19.30
CA PRO A 25 -11.98 0.47 18.36
C PRO A 25 -12.72 1.08 17.16
N ARG A 26 -12.11 2.10 16.57
CA ARG A 26 -12.59 2.74 15.34
C ARG A 26 -11.75 2.26 14.17
N LEU A 27 -12.31 1.39 13.34
CA LEU A 27 -11.69 0.85 12.13
C LEU A 27 -12.17 1.61 10.89
N ILE A 28 -11.24 2.04 10.04
CA ILE A 28 -11.52 2.50 8.69
C ILE A 28 -10.93 1.55 7.66
N VAL A 29 -11.73 1.19 6.65
CA VAL A 29 -11.30 0.37 5.52
C VAL A 29 -11.38 1.18 4.23
N LEU A 30 -10.27 1.27 3.51
CA LEU A 30 -10.18 1.98 2.24
C LEU A 30 -10.07 0.99 1.08
N GLY A 31 -10.74 1.31 -0.02
CA GLY A 31 -10.54 0.68 -1.32
C GLY A 31 -10.34 1.74 -2.39
N ALA A 32 -9.69 1.34 -3.50
CA ALA A 32 -9.42 2.18 -4.65
C ALA A 32 -8.83 3.55 -4.29
N VAL A 33 -7.77 3.55 -3.47
CA VAL A 33 -6.83 4.68 -3.39
C VAL A 33 -6.19 4.91 -4.75
N HIS A 34 -5.93 3.82 -5.49
CA HIS A 34 -5.70 3.81 -6.93
C HIS A 34 -6.94 3.27 -7.65
N GLY A 35 -7.35 3.93 -8.74
CA GLY A 35 -8.64 3.65 -9.38
C GLY A 35 -8.76 2.32 -10.13
N ASN A 36 -7.64 1.78 -10.57
CA ASN A 36 -7.58 0.48 -11.26
C ASN A 36 -7.51 -0.72 -10.29
N GLU A 37 -7.53 -0.49 -8.98
CA GLU A 37 -7.41 -1.54 -7.95
C GLU A 37 -8.81 -1.88 -7.39
N THR A 38 -9.54 -2.74 -8.10
CA THR A 38 -10.97 -2.99 -7.83
C THR A 38 -11.27 -4.00 -6.72
N CYS A 39 -10.25 -4.68 -6.18
CA CYS A 39 -10.41 -5.68 -5.12
C CYS A 39 -11.02 -5.08 -3.84
N GLY A 40 -10.51 -3.93 -3.38
CA GLY A 40 -11.01 -3.20 -2.21
C GLY A 40 -12.48 -2.80 -2.34
N PRO A 41 -12.90 -2.07 -3.38
CA PRO A 41 -14.31 -1.72 -3.61
C PRO A 41 -15.24 -2.95 -3.54
N ARG A 42 -14.86 -4.06 -4.19
CA ARG A 42 -15.67 -5.30 -4.19
C ARG A 42 -15.78 -5.93 -2.81
N ALA A 43 -14.67 -6.03 -2.08
CA ALA A 43 -14.63 -6.57 -0.73
C ALA A 43 -15.48 -5.74 0.25
N ILE A 44 -15.33 -4.41 0.18
CA ILE A 44 -16.03 -3.45 1.04
C ILE A 44 -17.54 -3.49 0.77
N LEU A 45 -17.96 -3.43 -0.49
CA LEU A 45 -19.38 -3.42 -0.85
C LEU A 45 -20.07 -4.74 -0.50
N ARG A 46 -19.35 -5.87 -0.56
CA ARG A 46 -19.87 -7.16 -0.07
C ARG A 46 -20.18 -7.10 1.42
N LEU A 47 -19.21 -6.69 2.25
CA LEU A 47 -19.43 -6.56 3.69
C LEU A 47 -20.56 -5.57 4.01
N ALA A 48 -20.58 -4.42 3.33
CA ALA A 48 -21.63 -3.42 3.51
C ALA A 48 -23.03 -4.01 3.27
N GLY A 49 -23.19 -4.79 2.18
CA GLY A 49 -24.45 -5.49 1.90
C GLY A 49 -24.80 -6.58 2.91
N GLU A 50 -23.82 -7.27 3.50
CA GLU A 50 -24.04 -8.24 4.60
C GLU A 50 -24.49 -7.55 5.89
N LEU A 51 -23.94 -6.38 6.21
CA LEU A 51 -24.38 -5.56 7.35
C LEU A 51 -25.80 -5.00 7.13
N GLU A 52 -26.10 -4.50 5.94
CA GLU A 52 -27.45 -3.99 5.59
C GLU A 52 -28.53 -5.09 5.66
N ARG A 53 -28.16 -6.33 5.32
CA ARG A 53 -29.05 -7.50 5.39
C ARG A 53 -29.02 -8.20 6.75
N VAL A 54 -28.25 -7.67 7.71
CA VAL A 54 -28.12 -8.20 9.08
C VAL A 54 -27.58 -9.65 9.12
N GLU A 55 -26.82 -10.06 8.10
CA GLU A 55 -26.07 -11.32 8.12
C GLU A 55 -24.82 -11.23 9.00
N ARG A 56 -24.38 -9.99 9.25
CA ARG A 56 -23.35 -9.64 10.22
C ARG A 56 -23.83 -8.46 11.04
N GLN A 57 -23.38 -8.39 12.29
CA GLN A 57 -23.73 -7.31 13.21
C GLN A 57 -22.47 -6.77 13.86
N LEU A 58 -22.33 -5.44 13.81
CA LEU A 58 -21.26 -4.75 14.51
C LEU A 58 -21.58 -4.71 16.01
N LEU A 59 -20.73 -5.33 16.83
CA LEU A 59 -20.95 -5.47 18.27
C LEU A 59 -20.52 -4.21 19.04
N ARG A 60 -19.40 -3.59 18.62
CA ARG A 60 -18.76 -2.49 19.33
C ARG A 60 -17.94 -1.61 18.41
N GLY A 61 -17.66 -0.40 18.87
CA GLY A 61 -16.81 0.57 18.17
C GLY A 61 -17.44 1.12 16.90
N THR A 62 -16.60 1.67 16.02
CA THR A 62 -17.05 2.34 14.79
C THR A 62 -16.37 1.71 13.59
N LEU A 63 -17.16 1.30 12.59
CA LEU A 63 -16.65 0.87 11.29
C LEU A 63 -16.96 1.92 10.22
N THR A 64 -15.94 2.54 9.64
CA THR A 64 -16.08 3.36 8.43
C THR A 64 -15.57 2.61 7.21
N LEU A 65 -16.42 2.48 6.21
CA LEU A 65 -16.11 1.89 4.92
C LEU A 65 -16.04 2.99 3.85
N VAL A 66 -14.92 3.04 3.13
CA VAL A 66 -14.72 3.93 1.97
C VAL A 66 -14.41 3.05 0.75
N PRO A 67 -15.44 2.61 0.01
CA PRO A 67 -15.23 1.71 -1.13
C PRO A 67 -14.31 2.28 -2.19
N VAL A 68 -14.39 3.60 -2.43
CA VAL A 68 -13.62 4.32 -3.45
C VAL A 68 -13.03 5.58 -2.84
N ALA A 69 -11.74 5.52 -2.48
CA ALA A 69 -11.01 6.62 -1.88
C ALA A 69 -10.58 7.69 -2.90
N ASN A 70 -10.28 7.31 -4.15
CA ASN A 70 -9.99 8.22 -5.26
C ASN A 70 -11.03 8.09 -6.39
N PRO A 71 -12.17 8.80 -6.29
CA PRO A 71 -13.26 8.68 -7.27
C PRO A 71 -12.88 9.00 -8.72
N LEU A 72 -12.00 9.99 -8.94
CA LEU A 72 -11.60 10.38 -10.30
C LEU A 72 -10.76 9.28 -10.97
N ALA A 73 -9.78 8.75 -10.23
CA ALA A 73 -8.99 7.62 -10.70
C ALA A 73 -9.89 6.42 -11.02
N TYR A 74 -10.82 6.11 -10.12
CA TYR A 74 -11.72 4.97 -10.26
C TYR A 74 -12.68 5.11 -11.46
N GLN A 75 -13.24 6.30 -11.68
CA GLN A 75 -14.07 6.59 -12.86
C GLN A 75 -13.30 6.41 -14.17
N ARG A 76 -12.00 6.71 -14.17
CA ARG A 76 -11.13 6.52 -15.34
C ARG A 76 -10.63 5.08 -15.51
N GLY A 77 -10.74 4.25 -14.47
CA GLY A 77 -10.10 2.93 -14.44
C GLY A 77 -8.58 3.03 -14.46
N GLU A 78 -8.03 4.15 -13.97
CA GLU A 78 -6.61 4.48 -14.00
C GLU A 78 -6.02 4.46 -12.59
N ARG A 79 -4.69 4.32 -12.49
CA ARG A 79 -4.00 4.33 -11.19
C ARG A 79 -4.19 5.64 -10.43
N MET A 80 -4.32 6.75 -11.15
CA MET A 80 -4.29 8.11 -10.60
C MET A 80 -5.41 8.94 -11.23
N GLY A 81 -5.89 9.95 -10.51
CA GLY A 81 -6.78 10.96 -11.09
C GLY A 81 -5.94 12.02 -11.77
N GLU A 82 -5.49 13.02 -11.03
CA GLU A 82 -4.53 14.03 -11.51
C GLU A 82 -3.12 13.73 -11.01
N ARG A 83 -3.01 13.12 -9.82
CA ARG A 83 -1.76 12.73 -9.18
C ARG A 83 -1.90 11.39 -8.44
N ASN A 84 -0.78 10.76 -8.10
CA ASN A 84 -0.80 9.66 -7.14
C ASN A 84 -1.18 10.17 -5.74
N LEU A 85 -2.37 9.82 -5.26
CA LEU A 85 -2.87 10.14 -3.92
C LEU A 85 -1.95 9.56 -2.83
N ASN A 86 -1.47 8.33 -3.01
CA ASN A 86 -0.63 7.58 -2.07
C ASN A 86 0.86 7.91 -2.16
N ARG A 87 1.22 9.12 -2.62
CA ARG A 87 2.60 9.63 -2.66
C ARG A 87 2.77 11.02 -2.09
N ASN A 88 1.69 11.78 -1.96
CA ASN A 88 1.71 13.08 -1.31
C ASN A 88 0.31 13.30 -0.74
N PHE A 89 0.03 12.55 0.33
CA PHE A 89 -1.20 12.62 1.09
C PHE A 89 -1.02 13.64 2.21
N ARG A 90 -1.66 14.81 2.06
CA ARG A 90 -1.58 15.90 3.05
C ARG A 90 -2.83 16.77 3.01
N VAL A 91 -3.12 17.41 4.14
CA VAL A 91 -4.12 18.48 4.20
C VAL A 91 -3.48 19.76 3.68
N THR A 92 -4.19 20.48 2.82
CA THR A 92 -3.77 21.79 2.28
C THR A 92 -4.93 22.79 2.32
N THR A 93 -4.62 24.04 2.64
CA THR A 93 -5.60 25.14 2.57
C THR A 93 -5.82 25.66 1.15
N ASP A 94 -4.92 25.31 0.21
CA ASP A 94 -4.94 25.76 -1.18
C ASP A 94 -4.86 24.55 -2.14
N PRO A 95 -5.97 23.81 -2.32
CA PRO A 95 -5.96 22.57 -3.10
C PRO A 95 -5.79 22.84 -4.60
N GLN A 96 -4.73 22.29 -5.19
CA GLN A 96 -4.42 22.49 -6.61
C GLN A 96 -5.08 21.42 -7.48
N ASP A 97 -4.98 20.16 -7.06
CA ASP A 97 -5.43 19.00 -7.82
C ASP A 97 -6.62 18.27 -7.16
N PHE A 98 -7.17 17.28 -7.86
CA PHE A 98 -8.28 16.48 -7.37
C PHE A 98 -7.89 15.71 -6.10
N GLU A 99 -6.68 15.17 -6.05
CA GLU A 99 -6.15 14.45 -4.91
C GLU A 99 -5.98 15.31 -3.65
N ASP A 100 -5.66 16.60 -3.76
CA ASP A 100 -5.65 17.54 -2.63
C ASP A 100 -7.07 17.70 -2.05
N ARG A 101 -8.07 17.83 -2.93
CA ARG A 101 -9.48 17.92 -2.51
C ARG A 101 -9.95 16.62 -1.83
N VAL A 102 -9.52 15.47 -2.33
CA VAL A 102 -9.77 14.16 -1.71
C VAL A 102 -9.05 14.05 -0.37
N ALA A 103 -7.76 14.39 -0.29
CA ALA A 103 -6.95 14.32 0.92
C ALA A 103 -7.55 15.20 2.02
N ASN A 104 -8.00 16.42 1.69
CA ASN A 104 -8.70 17.30 2.63
C ASN A 104 -10.00 16.70 3.22
N ARG A 105 -10.64 15.74 2.53
CA ARG A 105 -11.82 15.02 3.02
C ARG A 105 -11.46 13.73 3.75
N LEU A 106 -10.46 13.00 3.27
CA LEU A 106 -10.07 11.70 3.81
C LEU A 106 -9.19 11.82 5.06
N ALA A 107 -8.33 12.84 5.14
CA ALA A 107 -7.42 13.03 6.25
C ALA A 107 -8.12 13.22 7.62
N PRO A 108 -9.18 14.04 7.76
CA PRO A 108 -9.95 14.11 8.99
C PRO A 108 -10.67 12.80 9.32
N LEU A 109 -11.04 12.00 8.30
CA LEU A 109 -11.59 10.67 8.51
C LEU A 109 -10.52 9.75 9.08
N LEU A 110 -9.31 9.70 8.52
CA LEU A 110 -8.22 8.88 9.07
C LEU A 110 -7.88 9.28 10.52
N ALA A 111 -7.73 10.59 10.78
CA ALA A 111 -7.34 11.10 12.10
C ALA A 111 -8.35 10.82 13.24
N ARG A 112 -9.60 10.48 12.92
CA ARG A 112 -10.62 10.09 13.92
C ARG A 112 -10.75 8.58 14.12
N HIS A 113 -9.93 7.76 13.46
CA HIS A 113 -9.91 6.30 13.63
C HIS A 113 -8.65 5.85 14.34
N ASP A 114 -8.68 4.63 14.86
CA ASP A 114 -7.55 4.01 15.57
C ASP A 114 -6.81 3.04 14.65
N VAL A 115 -7.53 2.40 13.71
CA VAL A 115 -7.01 1.38 12.81
C VAL A 115 -7.38 1.67 11.36
N LEU A 116 -6.42 1.57 10.44
CA LEU A 116 -6.63 1.59 8.99
C LEU A 116 -6.28 0.23 8.36
N LEU A 117 -7.21 -0.32 7.59
CA LEU A 117 -6.92 -1.36 6.60
C LEU A 117 -7.06 -0.77 5.19
N ASP A 118 -5.94 -0.59 4.50
CA ASP A 118 -5.93 -0.02 3.15
C ASP A 118 -5.73 -1.12 2.10
N LEU A 119 -6.75 -1.37 1.29
CA LEU A 119 -6.78 -2.48 0.32
C LEU A 119 -6.28 -2.02 -1.05
N HIS A 120 -5.14 -2.58 -1.45
CA HIS A 120 -4.49 -2.35 -2.74
C HIS A 120 -4.39 -3.66 -3.54
N SER A 121 -4.01 -3.52 -4.81
CA SER A 121 -3.52 -4.63 -5.63
C SER A 121 -2.34 -4.16 -6.46
N PHE A 122 -1.59 -5.08 -7.05
CA PHE A 122 -0.36 -4.75 -7.77
C PHE A 122 -0.35 -5.27 -9.21
N HIS A 123 0.56 -4.73 -10.02
CA HIS A 123 0.48 -4.92 -11.47
C HIS A 123 1.08 -6.24 -11.97
N THR A 124 2.15 -6.74 -11.33
CA THR A 124 2.79 -8.01 -11.69
C THR A 124 2.14 -9.19 -10.99
N PRO A 125 2.22 -10.41 -11.54
CA PRO A 125 1.90 -11.60 -10.78
C PRO A 125 2.74 -11.71 -9.49
N GLY A 126 2.14 -12.30 -8.45
CA GLY A 126 2.75 -12.54 -7.15
C GLY A 126 1.69 -12.94 -6.13
N GLU A 127 2.11 -13.51 -5.01
CA GLU A 127 1.18 -13.78 -3.90
C GLU A 127 0.84 -12.50 -3.11
N PRO A 128 -0.33 -12.45 -2.45
CA PRO A 128 -0.69 -11.34 -1.58
C PRO A 128 0.32 -11.11 -0.45
N PHE A 129 0.46 -9.86 -0.02
CA PHE A 129 1.39 -9.47 1.06
C PHE A 129 0.95 -8.21 1.78
N VAL A 130 1.56 -7.94 2.93
CA VAL A 130 1.24 -6.79 3.76
C VAL A 130 2.44 -5.86 3.87
N MET A 131 2.22 -4.55 3.71
CA MET A 131 3.22 -3.51 4.00
C MET A 131 3.12 -3.11 5.48
N LEU A 132 4.19 -3.39 6.23
CA LEU A 132 4.31 -3.08 7.65
C LEU A 132 5.05 -1.75 7.86
N GLY A 133 4.59 -0.96 8.82
CA GLY A 133 5.19 0.28 9.25
C GLY A 133 6.50 0.07 10.03
N PRO A 134 7.10 1.16 10.53
CA PRO A 134 8.36 1.10 11.27
C PRO A 134 8.16 0.46 12.65
N GLN A 135 9.25 0.29 13.40
CA GLN A 135 9.16 0.08 14.84
C GLN A 135 8.80 1.39 15.55
N ASP A 136 8.34 1.29 16.80
CA ASP A 136 8.07 2.46 17.64
C ASP A 136 9.31 3.36 17.70
N ASN A 137 9.14 4.63 17.35
CA ASN A 137 10.25 5.57 17.21
C ASN A 137 9.79 6.99 17.54
N ALA A 138 10.62 7.76 18.27
CA ALA A 138 10.20 9.07 18.77
C ALA A 138 10.20 10.20 17.72
N SER A 139 10.94 10.01 16.64
CA SER A 139 11.24 11.02 15.63
C SER A 139 11.67 10.34 14.34
N GLY A 140 11.50 11.01 13.22
CA GLY A 140 11.91 10.50 11.91
C GLY A 140 10.93 10.96 10.84
N LEU A 141 10.97 10.30 9.69
CA LEU A 141 10.00 10.51 8.61
C LEU A 141 8.60 10.01 8.99
N GLU A 142 8.53 9.03 9.89
CA GLU A 142 7.28 8.37 10.31
C GLU A 142 7.29 8.09 11.82
N PRO A 143 7.00 9.10 12.66
CA PRO A 143 6.82 8.90 14.09
C PRO A 143 5.71 7.88 14.37
N PHE A 144 6.01 6.88 15.22
CA PHE A 144 5.08 5.77 15.44
C PHE A 144 5.15 5.21 16.88
N ARG A 145 4.03 4.71 17.39
CA ARG A 145 3.84 4.23 18.79
C ARG A 145 2.97 2.97 18.93
N GLN A 146 2.53 2.39 17.83
CA GLN A 146 1.53 1.32 17.82
C GLN A 146 2.07 0.07 17.10
N ALA A 147 3.40 -0.12 17.06
CA ALA A 147 4.02 -1.23 16.33
C ALA A 147 3.51 -2.60 16.81
N ALA A 148 3.36 -2.80 18.11
CA ALA A 148 2.83 -4.06 18.64
C ALA A 148 1.39 -4.36 18.16
N ALA A 149 0.52 -3.34 18.11
CA ALA A 149 -0.85 -3.50 17.64
C ALA A 149 -0.92 -3.75 16.12
N GLU A 150 -0.06 -3.07 15.36
CA GLU A 150 0.06 -3.26 13.92
C GLU A 150 0.59 -4.65 13.58
N GLU A 151 1.64 -5.11 14.25
CA GLU A 151 2.21 -6.47 14.08
C GLU A 151 1.19 -7.56 14.45
N ALA A 152 0.44 -7.38 15.53
CA ALA A 152 -0.63 -8.29 15.92
C ALA A 152 -1.75 -8.37 14.86
N LEU A 153 -2.10 -7.25 14.22
CA LEU A 153 -3.04 -7.22 13.11
C LEU A 153 -2.46 -7.96 11.89
N VAL A 154 -1.23 -7.66 11.48
CA VAL A 154 -0.57 -8.29 10.31
C VAL A 154 -0.59 -9.80 10.39
N ARG A 155 -0.32 -10.38 11.57
CA ARG A 155 -0.34 -11.83 11.78
C ARG A 155 -1.69 -12.50 11.52
N ARG A 156 -2.77 -11.72 11.42
CA ARG A 156 -4.15 -12.22 11.31
C ARG A 156 -4.78 -11.97 9.95
N LEU A 157 -4.20 -11.13 9.10
CA LEU A 157 -4.82 -10.72 7.83
C LEU A 157 -4.86 -11.81 6.76
N GLY A 158 -4.05 -12.86 6.90
CA GLY A 158 -4.07 -14.02 6.00
C GLY A 158 -2.84 -14.19 5.10
N PRO A 159 -2.26 -13.12 4.50
CA PRO A 159 -1.00 -13.26 3.77
C PRO A 159 0.16 -13.73 4.64
N ARG A 160 1.07 -14.51 4.05
CA ARG A 160 2.30 -14.98 4.70
C ARG A 160 3.43 -13.95 4.61
N ARG A 161 3.52 -13.24 3.47
CA ARG A 161 4.62 -12.32 3.22
C ARG A 161 4.32 -10.93 3.80
N VAL A 162 5.33 -10.38 4.46
CA VAL A 162 5.31 -9.05 5.06
C VAL A 162 6.50 -8.27 4.52
N VAL A 163 6.28 -7.02 4.11
CA VAL A 163 7.32 -6.14 3.59
C VAL A 163 7.39 -4.88 4.46
N GLU A 164 8.58 -4.55 4.95
CA GLU A 164 8.83 -3.32 5.72
C GLU A 164 9.86 -2.40 5.04
N GLY A 165 10.10 -1.23 5.63
CA GLY A 165 11.16 -0.31 5.21
C GLY A 165 10.80 0.55 4.00
N TRP A 166 9.51 0.76 3.75
CA TRP A 166 8.99 1.55 2.63
C TRP A 166 9.51 2.99 2.63
N LEU A 167 9.13 3.81 3.62
CA LEU A 167 9.47 5.23 3.63
C LEU A 167 10.98 5.50 3.67
N ASP A 168 11.73 4.74 4.48
CA ASP A 168 13.19 4.88 4.56
C ASP A 168 13.86 4.63 3.20
N THR A 169 13.44 3.57 2.51
CA THR A 169 13.99 3.21 1.19
C THR A 169 13.59 4.24 0.15
N TYR A 170 12.35 4.71 0.22
CA TYR A 170 11.84 5.75 -0.65
C TYR A 170 12.63 7.05 -0.50
N ALA A 171 12.83 7.53 0.73
CA ALA A 171 13.56 8.74 1.03
C ALA A 171 15.02 8.66 0.57
N ARG A 172 15.69 7.50 0.70
CA ARG A 172 17.03 7.29 0.13
C ARG A 172 17.02 7.39 -1.41
N GLY A 173 15.99 6.85 -2.06
CA GLY A 173 15.77 6.97 -3.50
C GLY A 173 15.60 8.42 -3.95
N VAL A 174 14.71 9.16 -3.29
CA VAL A 174 14.49 10.59 -3.53
C VAL A 174 15.80 11.38 -3.36
N ALA A 175 16.53 11.16 -2.27
CA ALA A 175 17.81 11.82 -2.03
C ALA A 175 18.85 11.51 -3.12
N ARG A 176 18.84 10.30 -3.70
CA ARG A 176 19.70 9.94 -4.83
C ARG A 176 19.28 10.69 -6.11
N ARG A 177 17.98 10.80 -6.39
CA ARG A 177 17.44 11.59 -7.52
C ARG A 177 17.86 13.05 -7.45
N MET A 178 17.83 13.68 -6.26
CA MET A 178 18.28 15.09 -6.09
C MET A 178 19.73 15.32 -6.49
N ARG A 179 20.58 14.32 -6.22
CA ARG A 179 22.01 14.35 -6.51
C ARG A 179 22.32 14.08 -7.98
N ASN A 180 21.32 13.73 -8.80
CA ASN A 180 21.54 13.51 -10.23
C ASN A 180 21.98 14.84 -10.89
N PRO A 181 23.15 14.89 -11.55
CA PRO A 181 23.67 16.12 -12.15
C PRO A 181 22.83 16.60 -13.35
N ASN A 182 22.01 15.73 -13.95
CA ASN A 182 21.21 16.07 -15.11
C ASN A 182 19.87 16.72 -14.71
N ALA A 183 19.81 18.05 -14.85
CA ALA A 183 18.67 18.86 -14.45
C ALA A 183 17.37 18.58 -15.22
N SER A 184 17.44 18.19 -16.50
CA SER A 184 16.23 17.87 -17.29
C SER A 184 15.62 16.53 -16.89
N LEU A 185 16.47 15.55 -16.56
CA LEU A 185 16.04 14.28 -15.96
C LEU A 185 15.46 14.51 -14.55
N ARG A 186 16.05 15.37 -13.72
CA ARG A 186 15.48 15.74 -12.41
C ARG A 186 14.09 16.38 -12.51
N ALA A 187 13.83 17.19 -13.54
CA ALA A 187 12.51 17.80 -13.76
C ALA A 187 11.44 16.78 -14.19
N GLN A 188 11.85 15.62 -14.71
CA GLN A 188 10.97 14.51 -15.11
C GLN A 188 10.83 13.45 -14.02
N MET A 189 11.69 13.47 -13.01
CA MET A 189 11.63 12.56 -11.86
C MET A 189 10.43 12.88 -10.96
N LEU A 190 9.91 11.85 -10.29
CA LEU A 190 8.89 11.99 -9.26
C LEU A 190 9.26 13.07 -8.23
N SER A 191 8.22 13.75 -7.71
CA SER A 191 8.34 14.97 -6.90
C SER A 191 9.52 14.99 -5.93
N THR A 192 10.18 16.14 -5.89
CA THR A 192 11.34 16.41 -5.05
C THR A 192 10.98 16.86 -3.62
N ASP A 193 9.71 16.77 -3.25
CA ASP A 193 9.21 17.12 -1.91
C ASP A 193 9.69 16.08 -0.87
N PRO A 194 10.30 16.47 0.26
CA PRO A 194 10.63 15.57 1.36
C PRO A 194 9.42 14.81 1.94
N SER A 195 8.20 15.33 1.78
CA SER A 195 6.96 14.63 2.15
C SER A 195 6.48 13.66 1.07
N TYR A 196 7.19 13.57 -0.07
CA TYR A 196 6.88 12.63 -1.13
C TYR A 196 7.20 11.19 -0.69
N GLY A 197 6.18 10.34 -0.70
CA GLY A 197 6.20 9.00 -0.11
C GLY A 197 5.15 8.82 0.99
N ILE A 198 4.65 9.91 1.59
CA ILE A 198 3.58 9.86 2.58
C ILE A 198 2.26 9.47 1.88
N GLY A 199 1.78 8.28 2.23
CA GLY A 199 0.48 7.76 1.86
C GLY A 199 -0.55 7.84 2.98
N THR A 200 -1.65 7.13 2.78
CA THR A 200 -2.76 6.96 3.74
C THR A 200 -2.31 6.31 5.05
N THR A 201 -1.46 5.27 4.97
CA THR A 201 -0.93 4.53 6.13
C THR A 201 0.05 5.37 6.95
N GLU A 202 0.95 6.09 6.28
CA GLU A 202 1.92 6.96 6.96
C GLU A 202 1.20 8.14 7.63
N TYR A 203 0.18 8.69 6.97
CA TYR A 203 -0.68 9.70 7.59
C TYR A 203 -1.40 9.15 8.83
N MET A 204 -2.00 7.95 8.75
CA MET A 204 -2.67 7.32 9.89
C MET A 204 -1.74 7.16 11.10
N ARG A 205 -0.54 6.61 10.87
CA ARG A 205 0.47 6.40 11.92
C ARG A 205 0.95 7.71 12.54
N GLY A 206 1.19 8.72 11.71
CA GLY A 206 1.57 10.07 12.15
C GLY A 206 0.51 10.80 12.97
N HIS A 207 -0.74 10.32 12.96
CA HIS A 207 -1.87 10.91 13.70
C HIS A 207 -2.37 10.03 14.86
N GLY A 208 -1.54 9.10 15.33
CA GLY A 208 -1.75 8.34 16.56
C GLY A 208 -2.45 6.99 16.39
N GLY A 209 -2.92 6.68 15.18
CA GLY A 209 -3.43 5.37 14.83
C GLY A 209 -2.34 4.40 14.36
N TYR A 210 -2.76 3.25 13.85
CA TYR A 210 -1.91 2.34 13.07
C TYR A 210 -2.67 1.85 11.85
N GLY A 211 -1.97 1.27 10.89
CA GLY A 211 -2.64 0.72 9.73
C GLY A 211 -1.70 0.12 8.73
N VAL A 212 -2.23 -0.71 7.86
CA VAL A 212 -1.41 -1.46 6.90
C VAL A 212 -2.00 -1.38 5.51
N THR A 213 -1.11 -1.41 4.52
CA THR A 213 -1.50 -1.65 3.14
C THR A 213 -1.48 -3.15 2.90
N LEU A 214 -2.63 -3.70 2.53
CA LEU A 214 -2.75 -5.08 2.08
C LEU A 214 -2.77 -5.09 0.56
N GLU A 215 -1.75 -5.72 -0.02
CA GLU A 215 -1.64 -5.98 -1.44
C GLU A 215 -2.34 -7.31 -1.74
N CYS A 216 -3.59 -7.24 -2.21
CA CYS A 216 -4.51 -8.38 -2.26
C CYS A 216 -4.21 -9.40 -3.37
N GLY A 217 -3.29 -9.10 -4.27
CA GLY A 217 -2.96 -9.90 -5.45
C GLY A 217 -2.73 -9.02 -6.68
N GLN A 218 -2.63 -9.64 -7.86
CA GLN A 218 -2.53 -8.91 -9.12
C GLN A 218 -3.85 -8.16 -9.43
N HIS A 219 -3.81 -7.02 -10.13
CA HIS A 219 -4.97 -6.16 -10.38
C HIS A 219 -6.21 -6.89 -10.94
N ASP A 220 -6.01 -7.85 -11.82
CA ASP A 220 -7.04 -8.62 -12.53
C ASP A 220 -7.25 -10.02 -11.94
N ASP A 221 -6.59 -10.34 -10.82
CA ASP A 221 -6.75 -11.62 -10.14
C ASP A 221 -8.19 -11.75 -9.60
N PRO A 222 -8.98 -12.75 -10.05
CA PRO A 222 -10.35 -12.95 -9.59
C PRO A 222 -10.45 -13.24 -8.09
N GLU A 223 -9.37 -13.74 -7.45
CA GLU A 223 -9.32 -14.06 -6.03
C GLU A 223 -8.93 -12.87 -5.15
N ALA A 224 -8.33 -11.80 -5.71
CA ALA A 224 -7.93 -10.62 -4.92
C ALA A 224 -9.08 -9.96 -4.12
N PRO A 225 -10.31 -9.84 -4.63
CA PRO A 225 -11.46 -9.39 -3.83
C PRO A 225 -11.77 -10.29 -2.63
N GLU A 226 -11.58 -11.61 -2.75
CA GLU A 226 -11.81 -12.55 -1.65
C GLU A 226 -10.71 -12.42 -0.59
N VAL A 227 -9.45 -12.20 -1.00
CA VAL A 227 -8.35 -11.87 -0.09
C VAL A 227 -8.68 -10.62 0.72
N GLY A 228 -9.08 -9.53 0.05
CA GLY A 228 -9.49 -8.29 0.72
C GLY A 228 -10.67 -8.49 1.67
N TYR A 229 -11.69 -9.25 1.25
CA TYR A 229 -12.87 -9.51 2.08
C TYR A 229 -12.53 -10.32 3.35
N ARG A 230 -11.73 -11.38 3.22
CA ARG A 230 -11.24 -12.17 4.36
C ARG A 230 -10.40 -11.33 5.31
N ALA A 231 -9.56 -10.44 4.79
CA ALA A 231 -8.75 -9.54 5.61
C ALA A 231 -9.62 -8.55 6.40
N ILE A 232 -10.69 -8.01 5.81
CA ILE A 232 -11.64 -7.15 6.54
C ILE A 232 -12.28 -7.93 7.70
N LEU A 233 -12.78 -9.16 7.44
CA LEU A 233 -13.37 -9.98 8.50
C LEU A 233 -12.36 -10.36 9.58
N ALA A 234 -11.12 -10.68 9.19
CA ALA A 234 -10.04 -10.99 10.12
C ALA A 234 -9.71 -9.79 11.01
N ALA A 235 -9.62 -8.58 10.44
CA ALA A 235 -9.40 -7.35 11.20
C ALA A 235 -10.55 -7.08 12.17
N LEU A 236 -11.80 -7.18 11.71
CA LEU A 236 -12.98 -6.99 12.55
C LEU A 236 -13.07 -8.02 13.68
N ALA A 237 -12.77 -9.29 13.41
CA ALA A 237 -12.75 -10.35 14.41
C ALA A 237 -11.60 -10.16 15.41
N HIS A 238 -10.42 -9.77 14.94
CA HIS A 238 -9.26 -9.46 15.80
C HIS A 238 -9.55 -8.30 16.76
N LEU A 239 -10.27 -7.29 16.28
CA LEU A 239 -10.69 -6.11 17.05
C LEU A 239 -11.98 -6.35 17.87
N GLU A 240 -12.50 -7.59 17.87
CA GLU A 240 -13.73 -7.98 18.57
C GLU A 240 -14.96 -7.15 18.16
N MET A 241 -14.97 -6.64 16.93
CA MET A 241 -16.03 -5.79 16.38
C MET A 241 -17.18 -6.61 15.77
N LEU A 242 -16.92 -7.87 15.39
CA LEU A 242 -17.94 -8.82 14.93
C LEU A 242 -17.98 -10.03 15.86
N ASP A 243 -19.13 -10.72 15.90
CA ASP A 243 -19.29 -12.03 16.54
C ASP A 243 -18.64 -13.12 15.68
N LEU A 244 -17.32 -13.08 15.60
CA LEU A 244 -16.49 -14.03 14.88
C LEU A 244 -15.26 -14.35 15.74
N PRO A 245 -14.85 -15.63 15.82
CA PRO A 245 -13.59 -15.95 16.47
C PRO A 245 -12.43 -15.28 15.72
N PRO A 246 -11.50 -14.61 16.41
CA PRO A 246 -10.33 -14.04 15.76
C PRO A 246 -9.49 -15.17 15.13
N PRO A 247 -8.98 -14.98 13.90
CA PRO A 247 -8.13 -15.99 13.30
C PRO A 247 -6.86 -16.19 14.14
N PRO A 248 -6.31 -17.42 14.20
CA PRO A 248 -5.06 -17.67 14.91
C PRO A 248 -3.95 -16.84 14.25
N PRO A 249 -3.02 -16.27 15.04
CA PRO A 249 -1.92 -15.51 14.49
C PRO A 249 -0.97 -16.45 13.72
N ARG A 250 -0.57 -16.06 12.51
CA ARG A 250 0.40 -16.80 11.71
C ARG A 250 1.74 -16.93 12.44
N ALA A 251 2.34 -18.10 12.31
CA ALA A 251 3.68 -18.41 12.82
C ALA A 251 4.71 -18.57 11.69
N ASP A 252 4.28 -18.53 10.43
CA ASP A 252 5.06 -18.85 9.25
C ASP A 252 5.41 -17.63 8.38
N LEU A 253 5.47 -16.43 8.96
CA LEU A 253 5.67 -15.19 8.22
C LEU A 253 7.04 -15.13 7.51
N GLU A 254 7.04 -14.79 6.22
CA GLU A 254 8.24 -14.39 5.48
C GLU A 254 8.34 -12.86 5.53
N ILE A 255 9.33 -12.34 6.26
CA ILE A 255 9.46 -10.91 6.53
C ILE A 255 10.63 -10.40 5.69
N LEU A 256 10.33 -9.49 4.76
CA LEU A 256 11.29 -8.87 3.86
C LEU A 256 11.40 -7.38 4.18
N ARG A 257 12.59 -6.82 3.98
CA ARG A 257 12.85 -5.40 4.11
C ARG A 257 13.24 -4.83 2.76
N LEU A 258 12.55 -3.79 2.32
CA LEU A 258 13.01 -2.98 1.20
C LEU A 258 14.31 -2.29 1.62
N VAL A 259 15.31 -2.40 0.75
CA VAL A 259 16.66 -1.89 1.02
C VAL A 259 17.08 -0.87 -0.04
N GLU A 260 16.60 -1.02 -1.26
CA GLU A 260 16.91 -0.14 -2.37
C GLU A 260 15.74 -0.01 -3.35
N VAL A 261 15.56 1.19 -3.88
CA VAL A 261 14.73 1.44 -5.06
C VAL A 261 15.68 1.73 -6.22
N ILE A 262 15.42 1.15 -7.38
CA ILE A 262 16.17 1.37 -8.61
C ILE A 262 15.23 2.08 -9.57
N ASP A 263 15.65 3.24 -10.06
CA ASP A 263 14.88 4.03 -11.03
C ASP A 263 15.25 3.62 -12.46
N ARG A 264 14.30 3.83 -13.38
CA ARG A 264 14.54 3.66 -14.80
C ARG A 264 15.19 4.94 -15.29
N ASP A 265 16.37 4.87 -15.90
CA ASP A 265 17.11 6.08 -16.28
C ASP A 265 16.85 6.45 -17.74
N HIS A 266 16.55 5.45 -18.59
CA HIS A 266 16.32 5.65 -20.02
C HIS A 266 15.15 4.80 -20.56
N PRO A 267 14.43 5.24 -21.61
CA PRO A 267 13.38 4.45 -22.27
C PRO A 267 13.85 3.11 -22.86
N ASP A 268 15.15 2.93 -23.07
CA ASP A 268 15.75 1.69 -23.59
C ASP A 268 16.32 0.77 -22.50
N ASP A 269 16.26 1.20 -21.23
CA ASP A 269 16.54 0.32 -20.10
C ASP A 269 15.53 -0.85 -20.12
N ARG A 270 16.02 -2.08 -20.02
CA ARG A 270 15.21 -3.30 -20.12
C ARG A 270 15.64 -4.35 -19.11
N PHE A 271 14.68 -5.13 -18.62
CA PHE A 271 15.00 -6.23 -17.73
C PHE A 271 15.70 -7.35 -18.51
N ALA A 272 16.59 -8.09 -17.83
CA ALA A 272 17.29 -9.23 -18.43
C ALA A 272 16.32 -10.40 -18.70
N ARG A 273 15.24 -10.49 -17.93
CA ARG A 273 14.13 -11.42 -18.12
C ARG A 273 12.83 -10.82 -17.56
N PRO A 274 11.65 -11.39 -17.85
CA PRO A 274 10.43 -11.03 -17.12
C PRO A 274 10.60 -11.39 -15.64
N TRP A 275 10.55 -10.37 -14.77
CA TRP A 275 10.58 -10.53 -13.31
C TRP A 275 9.16 -10.50 -12.76
N GLN A 276 8.91 -11.33 -11.75
CA GLN A 276 7.72 -11.26 -10.92
C GLN A 276 8.06 -10.66 -9.56
N SER A 277 7.05 -10.13 -8.85
CA SER A 277 7.27 -9.69 -7.48
C SER A 277 7.66 -10.89 -6.62
N PHE A 278 8.73 -10.70 -5.85
CA PHE A 278 9.41 -11.66 -4.99
C PHE A 278 10.17 -12.79 -5.70
N ASP A 279 10.48 -12.63 -6.98
CA ASP A 279 11.51 -13.46 -7.60
C ASP A 279 12.84 -13.27 -6.85
N ARG A 280 13.47 -14.39 -6.49
CA ARG A 280 14.82 -14.41 -5.91
C ARG A 280 15.85 -14.03 -6.97
N VAL A 281 16.86 -13.29 -6.54
CA VAL A 281 18.03 -12.93 -7.35
C VAL A 281 19.29 -13.19 -6.52
N CYS A 282 20.26 -13.89 -7.11
CA CYS A 282 21.53 -14.18 -6.44
C CYS A 282 22.50 -12.99 -6.57
N ALA A 283 23.47 -12.90 -5.65
CA ALA A 283 24.58 -11.97 -5.78
C ALA A 283 25.28 -12.12 -7.15
N GLY A 284 25.44 -11.00 -7.86
CA GLY A 284 26.04 -10.92 -9.19
C GLY A 284 25.10 -11.24 -10.37
N GLU A 285 23.88 -11.75 -10.12
CA GLU A 285 22.91 -12.03 -11.18
C GLU A 285 22.45 -10.75 -11.88
N ALA A 286 22.28 -10.83 -13.19
CA ALA A 286 21.84 -9.70 -14.02
C ALA A 286 20.33 -9.49 -13.87
N ILE A 287 19.93 -8.31 -13.40
CA ILE A 287 18.53 -7.90 -13.25
C ILE A 287 18.04 -7.21 -14.53
N GLY A 288 18.88 -6.34 -15.09
CA GLY A 288 18.55 -5.53 -16.26
C GLY A 288 19.78 -5.03 -17.00
N VAL A 289 19.54 -4.35 -18.12
CA VAL A 289 20.56 -3.75 -18.96
C VAL A 289 20.15 -2.30 -19.21
N ARG A 290 21.07 -1.36 -18.93
CA ARG A 290 20.93 0.06 -19.23
C ARG A 290 21.03 0.32 -20.72
N ALA A 291 20.57 1.50 -21.15
CA ALA A 291 20.63 1.91 -22.56
C ALA A 291 22.05 1.93 -23.15
N ASP A 292 23.07 2.23 -22.34
CA ASP A 292 24.48 2.23 -22.75
C ASP A 292 25.13 0.83 -22.75
N GLY A 293 24.37 -0.21 -22.38
CA GLY A 293 24.84 -1.58 -22.30
C GLY A 293 25.35 -2.01 -20.92
N GLU A 294 25.42 -1.11 -19.93
CA GLU A 294 25.77 -1.47 -18.57
C GLU A 294 24.77 -2.50 -18.00
N VAL A 295 25.29 -3.55 -17.37
CA VAL A 295 24.46 -4.58 -16.74
C VAL A 295 24.16 -4.19 -15.30
N VAL A 296 22.88 -4.02 -14.98
CA VAL A 296 22.42 -3.83 -13.60
C VAL A 296 22.40 -5.20 -12.91
N ARG A 297 23.28 -5.41 -11.94
CA ARG A 297 23.44 -6.66 -11.21
C ARG A 297 23.01 -6.52 -9.75
N SER A 298 22.52 -7.61 -9.15
CA SER A 298 22.28 -7.62 -7.70
C SER A 298 23.61 -7.64 -6.95
N PRO A 299 23.85 -6.75 -5.96
CA PRO A 299 25.08 -6.77 -5.17
C PRO A 299 25.12 -7.89 -4.13
N ALA A 300 23.95 -8.43 -3.75
CA ALA A 300 23.78 -9.48 -2.76
C ALA A 300 22.57 -10.36 -3.13
N ASP A 301 22.39 -11.47 -2.41
CA ASP A 301 21.16 -12.26 -2.51
C ASP A 301 19.97 -11.42 -2.06
N ALA A 302 18.92 -11.38 -2.88
CA ALA A 302 17.80 -10.47 -2.69
C ALA A 302 16.52 -10.98 -3.37
N PHE A 303 15.48 -10.16 -3.29
CA PHE A 303 14.21 -10.32 -3.97
C PHE A 303 13.91 -9.08 -4.81
N ILE A 304 13.34 -9.27 -5.99
CA ILE A 304 12.79 -8.19 -6.82
C ILE A 304 11.37 -7.87 -6.35
N VAL A 305 11.04 -6.60 -6.11
CA VAL A 305 9.70 -6.18 -5.66
C VAL A 305 9.15 -5.09 -6.57
N PHE A 306 7.88 -5.20 -6.96
CA PHE A 306 7.19 -4.29 -7.89
C PHE A 306 7.97 -3.99 -9.19
N PRO A 307 8.44 -4.99 -9.96
CA PRO A 307 9.16 -4.73 -11.20
C PRO A 307 8.26 -4.14 -12.28
N ASN A 308 8.49 -2.89 -12.67
CA ASN A 308 7.67 -2.16 -13.63
C ASN A 308 8.36 -2.04 -15.00
N PRO A 309 8.13 -2.97 -15.95
CA PRO A 309 8.75 -2.92 -17.28
C PRO A 309 8.30 -1.70 -18.12
N ARG A 310 7.22 -1.02 -17.70
CA ARG A 310 6.66 0.17 -18.36
C ARG A 310 6.94 1.46 -17.57
N ALA A 311 7.85 1.44 -16.60
CA ALA A 311 8.24 2.64 -15.88
C ALA A 311 8.72 3.72 -16.87
N LEU A 312 8.34 4.97 -16.63
CA LEU A 312 8.93 6.10 -17.36
C LEU A 312 10.33 6.39 -16.81
N PRO A 313 11.23 6.99 -17.61
CA PRO A 313 12.48 7.52 -17.08
C PRO A 313 12.25 8.42 -15.87
N GLY A 314 13.05 8.25 -14.83
CA GLY A 314 12.92 8.97 -13.56
C GLY A 314 11.91 8.37 -12.57
N ASN A 315 11.17 7.32 -12.96
CA ASN A 315 10.26 6.59 -12.08
C ASN A 315 10.87 5.29 -11.59
N GLU A 316 10.29 4.72 -10.52
CA GLU A 316 10.76 3.46 -9.96
C GLU A 316 10.63 2.33 -10.98
N TRP A 317 11.76 1.69 -11.26
CA TRP A 317 11.82 0.54 -12.14
C TRP A 317 11.55 -0.76 -11.38
N PHE A 318 12.20 -0.92 -10.23
CA PHE A 318 11.96 -2.01 -9.30
C PHE A 318 12.53 -1.67 -7.93
N TYR A 319 12.12 -2.42 -6.93
CA TYR A 319 12.71 -2.38 -5.59
C TYR A 319 13.48 -3.68 -5.35
N ARG A 320 14.49 -3.57 -4.52
CA ARG A 320 15.24 -4.70 -4.00
C ARG A 320 14.90 -4.89 -2.53
N ALA A 321 14.60 -6.13 -2.16
CA ALA A 321 14.33 -6.52 -0.78
C ALA A 321 15.27 -7.61 -0.30
N GLU A 322 15.53 -7.66 0.99
CA GLU A 322 16.30 -8.70 1.68
C GLU A 322 15.46 -9.32 2.79
N VAL A 323 15.86 -10.47 3.31
CA VAL A 323 15.23 -11.04 4.51
C VAL A 323 15.45 -10.08 5.68
N SER A 324 14.36 -9.71 6.37
CA SER A 324 14.46 -8.82 7.53
C SER A 324 14.92 -9.59 8.77
N ASP A 325 15.79 -8.95 9.55
CA ASP A 325 16.16 -9.41 10.90
C ASP A 325 15.13 -8.99 11.97
N ARG A 326 14.13 -8.16 11.61
CA ARG A 326 13.06 -7.72 12.51
C ARG A 326 12.12 -8.90 12.82
N PRO A 327 11.88 -9.21 14.10
CA PRO A 327 10.76 -10.05 14.47
C PRO A 327 9.43 -9.27 14.35
N VAL A 328 8.37 -9.96 13.90
CA VAL A 328 7.00 -9.44 13.90
C VAL A 328 6.20 -10.21 14.94
N ASP A 329 5.91 -9.57 16.07
CA ASP A 329 5.24 -10.17 17.23
C ASP A 329 5.81 -11.56 17.58
N GLY A 330 7.14 -11.60 17.69
CA GLY A 330 7.93 -12.78 18.04
C GLY A 330 8.32 -13.73 16.89
N VAL A 331 7.74 -13.57 15.68
CA VAL A 331 8.06 -14.41 14.51
C VAL A 331 9.23 -13.82 13.73
N LYS A 332 10.25 -14.64 13.39
CA LYS A 332 11.38 -14.24 12.54
C LYS A 332 11.37 -15.03 11.23
N SER A 333 11.75 -14.36 10.14
CA SER A 333 11.80 -15.00 8.82
C SER A 333 12.88 -16.08 8.69
N ARG A 334 13.94 -16.02 9.52
CA ARG A 334 15.10 -16.94 9.47
C ARG A 334 14.85 -18.30 10.15
N ASP A 335 13.72 -18.44 10.84
CA ASP A 335 13.35 -19.67 11.57
C ASP A 335 12.44 -20.60 10.73
N LEU A 336 12.19 -20.27 9.46
CA LEU A 336 11.38 -21.06 8.54
C LEU A 336 12.26 -21.91 7.63
N PRO A 337 11.98 -23.22 7.45
CA PRO A 337 12.73 -24.05 6.53
C PRO A 337 12.64 -23.49 5.10
N SER A 338 13.80 -23.45 4.43
CA SER A 338 14.02 -22.94 3.08
C SER A 338 13.17 -23.59 2.02
#